data_AF-A0A935L5H4-F1
#
_entry.id   AF-A0A935L5H4-F1
#
_cell.length_a   1.000
_cell.length_b   1.000
_cell.length_c   1.000
_cell.angle_alpha   90.00
_cell.angle_beta   90.00
_cell.angle_gamma   90.00
#
_symmetry.space_group_name_H-M   'P 1'
#
loop_
_entity.id
_entity.type
_entity.pdbx_description
1 polymer ?
#
loop_
_entity_poly.entity_id
_entity_poly.type
_entity_poly.pdbx_seq_one_letter_code
_entity_poly.pdbx_strand_id
1 'polypeptide(L)'
;MNKGNLLFLLLILLSNSLLSQEKIITGKVLDSITLTPLPFVHIYYLDSNIGTITDINGNFTIKLEDDKKNLVFSFVGYKKDTLSVDSIKKTNIIKLAPIQYLLKEVVITPGPNPANRIIELAIANKEKNNPLNYNNFSCTAYRRFVITTSIDSIKNNNRLEDSIKDEYINFFERYHFFLTESVSEIIYKYPDDWHEKVIDTKISGIDDPTISVLFNQLTPFSFIQKQ
;
A
#
# COMPACT_ATOMS: atom_id res chain seq x y z
N MET A 1 -2.14 -61.99 -28.60
CA MET A 1 -1.52 -61.44 -27.37
C MET A 1 -1.97 -62.31 -26.21
N ASN A 2 -1.06 -63.07 -25.58
CA ASN A 2 -1.43 -64.01 -24.51
C ASN A 2 -1.98 -63.26 -23.30
N LYS A 3 -3.01 -63.80 -22.64
CA LYS A 3 -3.63 -63.18 -21.44
C LYS A 3 -2.60 -62.84 -20.35
N GLY A 4 -1.54 -63.65 -20.23
CA GLY A 4 -0.41 -63.39 -19.32
C GLY A 4 0.41 -62.14 -19.70
N ASN A 5 0.61 -61.87 -20.99
CA ASN A 5 1.34 -60.69 -21.44
C ASN A 5 0.54 -59.40 -21.21
N LEU A 6 -0.80 -59.47 -21.30
CA LEU A 6 -1.68 -58.34 -21.00
C LEU A 6 -1.66 -58.03 -19.49
N LEU A 7 -1.68 -59.05 -18.64
CA LEU A 7 -1.60 -58.89 -17.18
C LEU A 7 -0.25 -58.28 -16.75
N PHE A 8 0.85 -58.73 -17.36
CA PHE A 8 2.19 -58.22 -17.08
C PHE A 8 2.36 -56.75 -17.49
N LEU A 9 1.82 -56.35 -18.65
CA LEU A 9 1.82 -54.96 -19.09
C LEU A 9 1.00 -54.06 -18.14
N LEU A 10 -0.13 -54.54 -17.65
CA LEU A 10 -0.97 -53.84 -16.67
C LEU A 10 -0.23 -53.62 -15.33
N LEU A 11 0.52 -54.63 -14.85
CA LEU A 11 1.35 -54.54 -13.65
C LEU A 11 2.48 -53.52 -13.77
N ILE A 12 3.09 -53.38 -14.96
CA ILE A 12 4.11 -52.35 -15.23
C ILE A 12 3.49 -50.95 -15.29
N LEU A 13 2.28 -50.81 -15.83
CA LEU A 13 1.56 -49.53 -15.84
C LEU A 13 1.14 -49.08 -14.43
N LEU A 14 0.77 -50.04 -13.57
CA LEU A 14 0.42 -49.80 -12.16
C LEU A 14 1.62 -49.50 -11.26
N SER A 15 2.84 -49.92 -11.60
CA SER A 15 4.03 -49.61 -10.80
C SER A 15 4.52 -48.16 -11.00
N ASN A 16 4.24 -47.56 -12.16
CA ASN A 16 4.61 -46.18 -12.46
C ASN A 16 3.78 -45.15 -11.66
N SER A 17 2.55 -45.48 -11.26
CA SER A 17 1.72 -44.58 -10.45
C SER A 17 2.18 -44.46 -8.99
N LEU A 18 2.96 -45.42 -8.49
CA LEU A 18 3.51 -45.39 -7.12
C LEU A 18 4.65 -44.38 -6.93
N LEU A 19 5.33 -44.00 -8.02
CA LEU A 19 6.50 -43.10 -8.01
C LEU A 19 6.12 -41.60 -7.96
N SER A 20 4.84 -41.25 -8.13
CA SER A 20 4.35 -39.86 -8.15
C SER A 20 3.53 -39.51 -6.90
N GLN A 21 3.97 -39.93 -5.71
CA GLN A 21 3.36 -39.45 -4.46
C GLN A 21 3.85 -38.04 -4.17
N GLU A 22 2.92 -37.07 -4.13
CA GLU A 22 3.22 -35.74 -3.64
C GLU A 22 3.66 -35.84 -2.18
N LYS A 23 4.91 -35.46 -1.90
CA LYS A 23 5.40 -35.36 -0.52
C LYS A 23 4.74 -34.15 0.11
N ILE A 24 4.08 -34.33 1.24
CA ILE A 24 3.33 -33.28 1.93
C ILE A 24 3.93 -33.06 3.32
N ILE A 25 3.99 -31.81 3.76
CA ILE A 25 4.31 -31.43 5.12
C ILE A 25 2.99 -31.02 5.78
N THR A 26 2.71 -31.60 6.93
CA THR A 26 1.58 -31.20 7.78
C THR A 26 2.08 -30.79 9.15
N GLY A 27 1.31 -29.94 9.82
CA GLY A 27 1.60 -29.56 11.19
C GLY A 27 0.54 -28.66 11.77
N LYS A 28 0.76 -28.24 13.01
CA LYS A 28 -0.13 -27.36 13.76
C LYS A 28 0.64 -26.18 14.34
N VAL A 29 0.10 -24.97 14.19
CA VAL A 29 0.68 -23.76 14.76
C VAL A 29 -0.10 -23.32 15.99
N LEU A 30 0.60 -23.08 17.09
CA LEU A 30 0.05 -22.68 18.38
C LEU A 30 0.70 -21.39 18.88
N ASP A 31 0.00 -20.68 19.76
CA ASP A 31 0.61 -19.63 20.58
C ASP A 31 1.58 -20.29 21.59
N SER A 32 2.78 -19.73 21.73
CA SER A 32 3.82 -20.30 22.61
C SER A 32 3.51 -20.21 24.11
N ILE A 33 2.68 -19.25 24.53
CA ILE A 33 2.29 -18.95 25.90
C ILE A 33 0.99 -19.66 26.26
N THR A 34 -0.09 -19.42 25.50
CA THR A 34 -1.43 -19.94 25.82
C THR A 34 -1.66 -21.34 25.27
N LEU A 35 -0.81 -21.81 24.35
CA LEU A 35 -0.95 -23.08 23.63
C LEU A 35 -2.24 -23.21 22.82
N THR A 36 -2.94 -22.10 22.57
CA THR A 36 -4.14 -22.07 21.73
C THR A 36 -3.78 -22.16 20.25
N PRO A 37 -4.59 -22.81 19.41
CA PRO A 37 -4.35 -22.87 17.97
C PRO A 37 -4.39 -21.49 17.32
N LEU A 38 -3.48 -21.26 16.37
CA LEU A 38 -3.40 -20.02 15.62
C LEU A 38 -3.95 -20.21 14.20
N PRO A 39 -5.15 -19.67 13.92
CA PRO A 39 -5.72 -19.70 12.58
C PRO A 39 -5.10 -18.64 11.67
N PHE A 40 -5.12 -18.90 10.35
CA PHE A 40 -4.68 -17.98 9.31
C PHE A 40 -3.21 -17.52 9.39
N VAL A 41 -2.34 -18.32 10.01
CA VAL A 41 -0.90 -18.10 9.98
C VAL A 41 -0.39 -18.31 8.56
N HIS A 42 0.32 -17.33 8.02
CA HIS A 42 0.94 -17.45 6.69
C HIS A 42 2.21 -18.30 6.78
N ILE A 43 2.29 -19.33 5.94
CA ILE A 43 3.39 -20.28 5.88
C ILE A 43 3.91 -20.32 4.46
N TYR A 44 5.18 -20.02 4.23
CA TYR A 44 5.75 -19.98 2.87
C TYR A 44 7.21 -20.41 2.87
N TYR A 45 7.69 -20.92 1.74
CA TYR A 45 9.11 -21.20 1.58
C TYR A 45 9.92 -19.90 1.55
N LEU A 46 11.08 -19.91 2.20
CA LEU A 46 12.00 -18.77 2.14
C LEU A 46 12.33 -18.44 0.67
N ASP A 47 12.22 -17.16 0.33
CA ASP A 47 12.44 -16.63 -1.02
C ASP A 47 11.57 -17.32 -2.09
N SER A 48 10.30 -17.58 -1.78
CA SER A 48 9.32 -18.16 -2.70
C SER A 48 7.93 -17.57 -2.47
N ASN A 49 7.12 -17.55 -3.53
CA ASN A 49 5.71 -17.19 -3.47
C ASN A 49 4.81 -18.41 -3.16
N ILE A 50 5.41 -19.57 -2.93
CA ILE A 50 4.70 -20.83 -2.66
C ILE A 50 4.50 -20.95 -1.15
N GLY A 51 3.24 -21.03 -0.76
CA GLY A 51 2.84 -21.06 0.64
C GLY A 51 1.42 -21.59 0.84
N THR A 52 1.03 -21.63 2.10
CA THR A 52 -0.29 -22.04 2.58
C THR A 52 -0.66 -21.17 3.79
N ILE A 53 -1.86 -21.38 4.32
CA ILE A 53 -2.33 -20.77 5.56
C ILE A 53 -2.84 -21.84 6.51
N THR A 54 -2.81 -21.58 7.81
CA THR A 54 -3.45 -22.49 8.78
C THR A 54 -4.98 -22.36 8.76
N ASP A 55 -5.65 -23.49 9.01
CA ASP A 55 -7.11 -23.56 9.17
C ASP A 55 -7.58 -22.98 10.53
N ILE A 56 -8.90 -23.03 10.79
CA ILE A 56 -9.49 -22.56 12.06
C ILE A 56 -8.95 -23.28 13.32
N ASN A 57 -8.40 -24.48 13.14
CA ASN A 57 -7.84 -25.31 14.20
C ASN A 57 -6.31 -25.16 14.28
N GLY A 58 -5.71 -24.26 13.49
CA GLY A 58 -4.27 -24.03 13.42
C GLY A 58 -3.50 -25.08 12.63
N ASN A 59 -4.15 -26.01 11.93
CA ASN A 59 -3.48 -27.02 11.11
C ASN A 59 -3.11 -26.45 9.75
N PHE A 60 -2.00 -26.92 9.17
CA PHE A 60 -1.61 -26.59 7.81
C PHE A 60 -1.16 -27.83 7.04
N THR A 61 -1.24 -27.70 5.72
CA THR A 61 -0.75 -28.68 4.75
C THR A 61 -0.07 -27.92 3.62
N ILE A 62 1.18 -28.27 3.32
CA ILE A 62 1.95 -27.68 2.21
C ILE A 62 2.71 -28.76 1.46
N LYS A 63 2.78 -28.64 0.13
CA LYS A 63 3.57 -29.56 -0.69
C LYS A 63 5.06 -29.35 -0.43
N LEU A 64 5.80 -30.44 -0.26
CA LEU A 64 7.25 -30.43 -0.12
C LEU A 64 7.90 -30.13 -1.46
N GLU A 65 8.76 -29.11 -1.52
CA GLU A 65 9.63 -28.88 -2.65
C GLU A 65 11.04 -29.41 -2.35
N ASP A 66 11.60 -30.23 -3.23
CA ASP A 66 12.87 -30.92 -2.97
C ASP A 66 14.06 -29.93 -2.81
N ASP A 67 13.98 -28.74 -3.42
CA ASP A 67 15.04 -27.71 -3.36
C ASP A 67 14.87 -26.70 -2.20
N LYS A 68 13.73 -26.69 -1.50
CA LYS A 68 13.43 -25.69 -0.46
C LYS A 68 13.43 -26.34 0.93
N LYS A 69 14.33 -25.87 1.79
CA LYS A 69 14.56 -26.47 3.11
C LYS A 69 13.94 -25.71 4.28
N ASN A 70 13.51 -24.47 4.10
CA ASN A 70 13.05 -23.60 5.19
C ASN A 70 11.66 -23.03 4.91
N LEU A 71 10.78 -23.15 5.91
CA LEU A 71 9.46 -22.54 5.93
C LEU A 71 9.42 -21.38 6.93
N VAL A 72 8.85 -20.28 6.49
CA VAL A 72 8.65 -19.06 7.27
C VAL A 72 7.22 -19.02 7.75
N PHE A 73 7.03 -18.79 9.05
CA PHE A 73 5.75 -18.68 9.72
C PHE A 73 5.54 -17.23 10.15
N SER A 74 4.47 -16.61 9.66
CA SER A 74 4.20 -15.19 9.88
C SER A 74 2.76 -14.97 10.28
N PHE A 75 2.56 -14.28 11.40
CA PHE A 75 1.23 -13.95 11.90
C PHE A 75 1.26 -12.58 12.59
N VAL A 76 0.24 -11.76 12.36
CA VAL A 76 0.19 -10.39 12.90
C VAL A 76 0.17 -10.44 14.42
N GLY A 77 1.05 -9.66 15.05
CA GLY A 77 1.20 -9.66 16.50
C GLY A 77 2.09 -10.79 17.04
N TYR A 78 2.74 -11.58 16.18
CA TYR A 78 3.66 -12.66 16.56
C TYR A 78 5.02 -12.51 15.89
N LYS A 79 6.06 -12.98 16.57
CA LYS A 79 7.41 -13.00 16.06
C LYS A 79 7.48 -14.01 14.92
N LYS A 80 7.88 -13.53 13.74
CA LYS A 80 8.14 -14.38 12.58
C LYS A 80 9.20 -15.42 12.94
N ASP A 81 8.93 -16.68 12.61
CA ASP A 81 9.85 -17.78 12.84
C ASP A 81 10.18 -18.50 11.53
N THR A 82 11.37 -19.08 11.42
CA THR A 82 11.83 -19.78 10.22
C THR A 82 12.39 -21.14 10.64
N LEU A 83 11.72 -22.20 10.20
CA LEU A 83 12.03 -23.57 10.59
C LEU A 83 12.40 -24.41 9.38
N SER A 84 13.36 -25.30 9.56
CA SER A 84 13.69 -26.26 8.51
C SER A 84 12.59 -27.33 8.40
N VAL A 85 12.38 -27.83 7.18
CA VAL A 85 11.45 -28.93 6.88
C VAL A 85 11.70 -30.14 7.79
N ASP A 86 12.97 -30.47 8.04
CA ASP A 86 13.35 -31.60 8.90
C ASP A 86 12.94 -31.38 10.35
N SER A 87 12.99 -30.14 10.84
CA SER A 87 12.54 -29.80 12.19
C SER A 87 11.02 -29.94 12.31
N ILE A 88 10.30 -29.48 11.28
CA ILE A 88 8.84 -29.55 11.23
C ILE A 88 8.36 -31.00 11.20
N LYS A 89 9.00 -31.87 10.40
CA LYS A 89 8.68 -33.30 10.32
C LYS A 89 8.90 -34.06 11.64
N LYS A 90 9.75 -33.55 12.54
CA LYS A 90 10.02 -34.19 13.84
C LYS A 90 8.96 -33.84 14.87
N THR A 91 8.51 -32.59 14.90
CA THR A 91 7.63 -32.11 15.98
C THR A 91 6.16 -32.03 15.56
N ASN A 92 5.89 -31.79 14.28
CA ASN A 92 4.59 -31.43 13.70
C ASN A 92 3.85 -30.28 14.43
N ILE A 93 4.49 -29.63 15.39
CA ILE A 93 3.95 -28.56 16.24
C ILE A 93 4.93 -27.41 16.20
N ILE A 94 4.43 -26.25 15.79
CA ILE A 94 5.14 -24.99 15.70
C ILE A 94 4.52 -24.04 16.72
N LYS A 95 5.35 -23.34 17.50
CA LYS A 95 4.89 -22.40 18.52
C LYS A 95 5.40 -21.00 18.18
N LEU A 96 4.50 -20.07 17.94
CA LEU A 96 4.85 -18.67 17.69
C LEU A 96 4.77 -17.85 18.97
N ALA A 97 5.78 -17.00 19.18
CA ALA A 97 5.83 -16.10 20.32
C ALA A 97 5.10 -14.79 20.00
N PRO A 98 4.15 -14.33 20.83
CA PRO A 98 3.52 -13.03 20.62
C PRO A 98 4.54 -11.90 20.77
N ILE A 99 4.37 -10.84 19.98
CA ILE A 99 5.15 -9.60 20.11
C ILE A 99 4.44 -8.71 21.11
N GLN A 100 5.14 -8.35 22.18
CA GLN A 100 4.70 -7.30 23.08
C GLN A 100 5.25 -5.97 22.57
N TYR A 101 4.42 -5.17 21.91
CA TYR A 101 4.74 -3.78 21.65
C TYR A 101 4.40 -2.96 22.89
N LEU A 102 5.44 -2.58 23.66
CA LEU A 102 5.30 -1.51 24.64
C LEU A 102 5.27 -0.18 23.89
N LEU A 103 4.07 0.29 23.55
CA LEU A 103 3.89 1.64 23.04
C LEU A 103 4.17 2.63 24.17
N LYS A 104 4.93 3.69 23.87
CA LYS A 104 5.09 4.79 24.81
C LYS A 104 3.75 5.51 24.95
N GLU A 105 3.37 5.81 26.19
CA GLU A 105 2.22 6.64 26.47
C GLU A 105 2.39 8.02 25.82
N VAL A 106 1.34 8.49 25.15
CA VAL A 106 1.30 9.85 24.59
C VAL A 106 0.56 10.72 25.60
N VAL A 107 1.28 11.63 26.23
CA VAL A 107 0.69 12.62 27.15
C VAL A 107 0.23 13.83 26.33
N ILE A 108 -1.07 14.09 26.32
CA ILE A 108 -1.65 15.30 25.71
C ILE A 108 -1.73 16.38 26.78
N THR A 109 -0.80 17.35 26.73
CA THR A 109 -0.83 18.50 27.63
C THR A 109 -1.48 19.70 26.96
N PRO A 110 -2.27 20.53 27.69
CA PRO A 110 -2.70 21.82 27.17
C PRO A 110 -1.48 22.70 26.91
N GLY A 111 -1.38 23.27 25.71
CA GLY A 111 -0.23 24.04 25.27
C GLY A 111 -0.29 24.39 23.78
N PRO A 112 0.70 25.13 23.27
CA PRO A 112 0.80 25.42 21.84
C PRO A 112 0.89 24.12 21.06
N ASN A 113 0.19 24.05 19.92
CA ASN A 113 0.19 22.87 19.07
C ASN A 113 1.65 22.53 18.69
N PRO A 114 2.16 21.31 19.00
CA PRO A 114 3.52 20.91 18.67
C PRO A 114 3.88 21.05 17.18
N ALA A 115 2.87 21.05 16.30
CA ALA A 115 3.05 21.30 14.87
C ALA A 115 3.53 22.73 14.57
N ASN A 116 3.18 23.73 15.38
CA ASN A 116 3.55 25.13 15.15
C ASN A 116 5.07 25.29 15.09
N ARG A 117 5.80 24.63 16.00
CA ARG A 117 7.27 24.61 15.99
C ARG A 117 7.84 24.10 14.66
N ILE A 118 7.22 23.07 14.09
CA ILE A 118 7.67 22.46 12.82
C ILE A 118 7.39 23.43 11.67
N ILE A 119 6.22 24.07 11.66
CA ILE A 119 5.83 25.08 10.67
C ILE A 119 6.78 26.28 10.72
N GLU A 120 7.06 26.80 11.92
CA GLU A 120 8.01 27.91 12.12
C GLU A 120 9.42 27.56 11.62
N LEU A 121 9.91 26.34 11.92
CA LEU A 121 11.19 25.86 11.41
C LEU A 121 11.21 25.71 9.89
N ALA A 122 10.10 25.26 9.28
CA ALA A 122 9.98 25.16 7.84
C ALA A 122 10.01 26.55 7.17
N ILE A 123 9.32 27.53 7.75
CA ILE A 123 9.32 28.93 7.28
C ILE A 123 10.72 29.53 7.42
N ALA A 124 11.35 29.40 8.58
CA ALA A 124 12.67 29.97 8.86
C ALA A 124 13.77 29.42 7.93
N ASN A 125 13.64 28.16 7.48
CA ASN A 125 14.60 27.51 6.60
C ASN A 125 14.19 27.53 5.12
N LYS A 126 13.10 28.24 4.74
CA LYS A 126 12.60 28.28 3.36
C LYS A 126 13.66 28.69 2.35
N GLU A 127 14.38 29.78 2.62
CA GLU A 127 15.42 30.31 1.72
C GLU A 127 16.61 29.35 1.58
N LYS A 128 17.01 28.70 2.69
CA LYS A 128 18.10 27.71 2.67
C LYS A 128 17.72 26.47 1.86
N ASN A 129 16.47 26.02 1.99
CA ASN A 129 15.95 24.83 1.32
C ASN A 129 15.35 25.15 -0.06
N ASN A 130 15.57 26.35 -0.59
CA ASN A 130 15.09 26.76 -1.91
C ASN A 130 15.76 25.89 -3.00
N PRO A 131 15.01 25.11 -3.80
CA PRO A 131 15.57 24.31 -4.88
C PRO A 131 16.26 25.13 -5.97
N LEU A 132 15.95 26.42 -6.12
CA LEU A 132 16.63 27.33 -7.04
C LEU A 132 18.09 27.62 -6.62
N ASN A 133 18.50 27.27 -5.39
CA ASN A 133 19.89 27.33 -4.97
C ASN A 133 20.74 26.20 -5.59
N TYR A 134 20.13 25.16 -6.17
CA TYR A 134 20.86 24.07 -6.82
C TYR A 134 21.05 24.36 -8.31
N ASN A 135 22.18 23.94 -8.87
CA ASN A 135 22.48 24.11 -10.30
C ASN A 135 21.47 23.41 -11.22
N ASN A 136 20.88 22.31 -10.74
CA ASN A 136 19.83 21.58 -11.44
C ASN A 136 18.98 20.79 -10.44
N PHE A 137 17.72 20.57 -10.78
CA PHE A 137 16.86 19.62 -10.09
C PHE A 137 15.80 19.07 -11.06
N SER A 138 15.26 17.90 -10.72
CA SER A 138 14.04 17.37 -11.34
C SER A 138 13.05 16.99 -10.25
N CYS A 139 11.76 17.25 -10.48
CA CYS A 139 10.71 16.79 -9.59
C CYS A 139 9.43 16.44 -10.36
N THR A 140 8.64 15.54 -9.76
CA THR A 140 7.29 15.26 -10.23
C THR A 140 6.31 16.14 -9.45
N ALA A 141 5.59 16.97 -10.18
CA ALA A 141 4.58 17.87 -9.66
C ALA A 141 3.19 17.30 -9.91
N TYR A 142 2.36 17.30 -8.87
CA TYR A 142 0.92 17.07 -9.01
C TYR A 142 0.19 18.38 -8.77
N ARG A 143 -0.66 18.76 -9.72
CA ARG A 143 -1.49 19.97 -9.65
C ARG A 143 -2.95 19.58 -9.70
N ARG A 144 -3.74 20.17 -8.80
CA ARG A 144 -5.20 20.08 -8.83
C ARG A 144 -5.78 21.47 -8.83
N PHE A 145 -6.57 21.78 -9.84
CA PHE A 145 -7.30 23.04 -9.94
C PHE A 145 -8.79 22.77 -9.93
N VAL A 146 -9.51 23.55 -9.13
CA VAL A 146 -10.94 23.37 -8.88
C VAL A 146 -11.64 24.71 -9.03
N ILE A 147 -12.66 24.77 -9.87
CA ILE A 147 -13.60 25.89 -9.90
C ILE A 147 -14.86 25.42 -9.18
N THR A 148 -15.21 26.14 -8.13
CA THR A 148 -16.40 25.87 -7.32
C THR A 148 -17.11 27.19 -7.00
N THR A 149 -18.36 27.09 -6.56
CA THR A 149 -19.08 28.25 -6.02
C THR A 149 -18.51 28.63 -4.66
N SER A 150 -18.47 29.94 -4.37
CA SER A 150 -18.19 30.43 -3.02
C SER A 150 -19.30 30.00 -2.05
N ILE A 151 -19.01 28.96 -1.26
CA ILE A 151 -19.95 28.42 -0.25
C ILE A 151 -20.35 29.50 0.76
N ASP A 152 -19.44 30.42 1.11
CA ASP A 152 -19.72 31.52 2.04
C ASP A 152 -20.80 32.48 1.53
N SER A 153 -20.87 32.68 0.20
CA SER A 153 -21.92 33.49 -0.42
C SER A 153 -23.30 32.82 -0.35
N ILE A 154 -23.35 31.48 -0.31
CA ILE A 154 -24.59 30.71 -0.15
C ILE A 154 -25.01 30.67 1.33
N LYS A 155 -24.06 30.42 2.24
CA LYS A 155 -24.28 30.39 3.70
C LYS A 155 -24.83 31.71 4.23
N ASN A 156 -24.29 32.83 3.76
CA ASN A 156 -24.69 34.16 4.20
C ASN A 156 -25.93 34.72 3.46
N ASN A 157 -26.57 33.92 2.60
CA ASN A 157 -27.74 34.37 1.87
C ASN A 157 -29.02 34.23 2.72
N ASN A 158 -29.41 35.32 3.38
CA ASN A 158 -30.60 35.38 4.24
C ASN A 158 -31.94 35.20 3.50
N ARG A 159 -31.94 35.12 2.16
CA ARG A 159 -33.16 34.89 1.36
C ARG A 159 -33.46 33.41 1.12
N LEU A 160 -32.53 32.52 1.46
CA LEU A 160 -32.70 31.08 1.31
C LEU A 160 -33.10 30.48 2.67
N GLU A 161 -34.04 29.55 2.66
CA GLU A 161 -34.35 28.74 3.84
C GLU A 161 -33.20 27.80 4.17
N ASP A 162 -33.02 27.46 5.45
CA ASP A 162 -31.86 26.73 5.92
C ASP A 162 -31.77 25.31 5.33
N SER A 163 -32.90 24.61 5.17
CA SER A 163 -32.94 23.29 4.49
C SER A 163 -32.47 23.35 3.04
N ILE A 164 -32.81 24.44 2.34
CA ILE A 164 -32.41 24.67 0.94
C ILE A 164 -30.92 25.06 0.87
N LYS A 165 -30.43 25.87 1.82
CA LYS A 165 -29.00 26.18 1.93
C LYS A 165 -28.18 24.91 2.13
N ASP A 166 -28.57 24.05 3.06
CA ASP A 166 -27.84 22.82 3.35
C ASP A 166 -27.82 21.87 2.15
N GLU A 167 -28.90 21.81 1.37
CA GLU A 167 -28.95 21.06 0.11
C GLU A 167 -27.94 21.60 -0.92
N TYR A 168 -27.92 22.93 -1.14
CA TYR A 168 -26.97 23.55 -2.06
C TYR A 168 -25.52 23.43 -1.59
N ILE A 169 -25.25 23.61 -0.29
CA ILE A 169 -23.92 23.42 0.29
C ILE A 169 -23.46 21.99 0.04
N ASN A 170 -24.29 21.01 0.39
CA ASN A 170 -23.99 19.60 0.17
C ASN A 170 -23.83 19.22 -1.31
N PHE A 171 -24.55 19.91 -2.21
CA PHE A 171 -24.41 19.73 -3.66
C PHE A 171 -23.07 20.28 -4.15
N PHE A 172 -22.71 21.53 -3.82
CA PHE A 172 -21.46 22.15 -4.29
C PHE A 172 -20.20 21.68 -3.57
N GLU A 173 -20.32 21.12 -2.36
CA GLU A 173 -19.22 20.39 -1.71
C GLU A 173 -18.92 19.06 -2.42
N ARG A 174 -19.94 18.42 -3.02
CA ARG A 174 -19.80 17.14 -3.73
C ARG A 174 -19.53 17.28 -5.21
N TYR A 175 -20.06 18.32 -5.84
CA TYR A 175 -20.00 18.55 -7.27
C TYR A 175 -19.34 19.89 -7.55
N HIS A 176 -18.07 19.86 -7.93
CA HIS A 176 -17.35 21.02 -8.44
C HIS A 176 -17.76 21.30 -9.89
N PHE A 177 -17.80 22.58 -10.30
CA PHE A 177 -18.11 22.93 -11.68
C PHE A 177 -17.04 22.49 -12.66
N PHE A 178 -15.79 22.54 -12.22
CA PHE A 178 -14.65 22.11 -12.99
C PHE A 178 -13.56 21.60 -12.07
N LEU A 179 -12.94 20.49 -12.46
CA LEU A 179 -11.78 19.93 -11.78
C LEU A 179 -10.78 19.46 -12.84
N THR A 180 -9.53 19.85 -12.68
CA THR A 180 -8.41 19.32 -13.45
C THR A 180 -7.33 18.82 -12.50
N GLU A 181 -6.81 17.63 -12.79
CA GLU A 181 -5.68 17.02 -12.11
C GLU A 181 -4.60 16.71 -13.14
N SER A 182 -3.40 17.26 -12.93
CA SER A 182 -2.28 17.15 -13.86
C SER A 182 -1.04 16.66 -13.13
N VAL A 183 -0.32 15.73 -13.74
CA VAL A 183 1.00 15.28 -13.30
C VAL A 183 2.02 15.74 -14.31
N SER A 184 3.03 16.47 -13.85
CA SER A 184 4.09 17.01 -14.69
C SER A 184 5.48 16.65 -14.14
N GLU A 185 6.42 16.40 -15.03
CA GLU A 185 7.86 16.39 -14.70
C GLU A 185 8.43 17.79 -14.93
N ILE A 186 9.08 18.34 -13.92
CA ILE A 186 9.72 19.65 -13.97
C ILE A 186 11.21 19.43 -13.91
N ILE A 187 11.93 20.03 -14.85
CA ILE A 187 13.38 19.99 -14.95
C ILE A 187 13.89 21.42 -14.94
N TYR A 188 14.79 21.74 -14.01
CA TYR A 188 15.44 23.03 -13.90
C TYR A 188 16.94 22.90 -14.06
N LYS A 189 17.55 23.86 -14.76
CA LYS A 189 18.98 24.09 -14.88
C LYS A 189 19.28 25.59 -14.79
N TYR A 190 20.29 25.94 -14.00
CA TYR A 190 20.79 27.31 -13.88
C TYR A 190 21.30 27.84 -15.23
N PRO A 191 21.12 29.13 -15.57
CA PRO A 191 20.51 30.20 -14.75
C PRO A 191 18.99 30.31 -14.83
N ASP A 192 18.37 29.92 -15.94
CA ASP A 192 16.92 30.09 -16.16
C ASP A 192 16.39 29.11 -17.23
N ASP A 193 17.00 27.93 -17.31
CA ASP A 193 16.58 26.88 -18.23
C ASP A 193 15.62 25.95 -17.49
N TRP A 194 14.33 26.18 -17.66
CA TRP A 194 13.29 25.36 -17.06
C TRP A 194 12.38 24.76 -18.13
N HIS A 195 12.04 23.49 -17.91
CA HIS A 195 11.14 22.74 -18.77
C HIS A 195 10.13 22.00 -17.92
N GLU A 196 8.88 22.11 -18.34
CA GLU A 196 7.79 21.30 -17.81
C GLU A 196 7.29 20.35 -18.89
N LYS A 197 7.27 19.06 -18.56
CA LYS A 197 6.67 18.01 -19.37
C LYS A 197 5.43 17.50 -18.67
N VAL A 198 4.25 17.82 -19.21
CA VAL A 198 2.98 17.24 -18.73
C VAL A 198 2.98 15.76 -19.10
N ILE A 199 2.88 14.89 -18.08
CA ILE A 199 2.85 13.44 -18.24
C ILE A 199 1.41 12.99 -18.52
N ASP A 200 0.49 13.43 -17.68
CA ASP A 200 -0.93 13.06 -17.78
C ASP A 200 -1.80 14.18 -17.23
N THR A 201 -3.04 14.28 -17.72
CA THR A 201 -4.02 15.24 -17.22
C THR A 201 -5.42 14.69 -17.35
N LYS A 202 -6.16 14.75 -16.25
CA LYS A 202 -7.56 14.35 -16.16
C LYS A 202 -8.42 15.57 -15.87
N ILE A 203 -9.50 15.72 -16.63
CA ILE A 203 -10.43 16.84 -16.54
C ILE A 203 -11.83 16.31 -16.25
N SER A 204 -12.61 17.08 -15.51
CA SER A 204 -14.02 16.84 -15.24
C SER A 204 -14.79 18.16 -15.27
N GLY A 205 -15.97 18.17 -15.90
CA GLY A 205 -16.88 19.32 -15.96
C GLY A 205 -16.92 19.99 -17.33
N ILE A 206 -15.82 20.59 -17.77
CA ILE A 206 -15.71 21.26 -19.07
C ILE A 206 -14.82 20.42 -20.00
N ASP A 207 -15.36 20.05 -21.16
CA ASP A 207 -14.71 19.11 -22.09
C ASP A 207 -13.72 19.77 -23.08
N ASP A 208 -13.25 20.99 -22.79
CA ASP A 208 -12.27 21.68 -23.63
C ASP A 208 -10.83 21.49 -23.10
N PRO A 209 -9.95 20.77 -23.82
CA PRO A 209 -8.58 20.52 -23.40
C PRO A 209 -7.70 21.78 -23.42
N THR A 210 -8.05 22.83 -24.16
CA THR A 210 -7.27 24.08 -24.25
C THR A 210 -7.29 24.85 -22.93
N ILE A 211 -8.39 24.76 -22.19
CA ILE A 211 -8.58 25.37 -20.87
C ILE A 211 -7.59 24.76 -19.84
N SER A 212 -7.28 23.47 -19.98
CA SER A 212 -6.33 22.79 -19.09
C SER A 212 -4.90 23.34 -19.22
N VAL A 213 -4.48 23.67 -20.45
CA VAL A 213 -3.17 24.27 -20.73
C VAL A 213 -3.07 25.65 -20.08
N LEU A 214 -4.14 26.45 -20.15
CA LEU A 214 -4.20 27.76 -19.50
C LEU A 214 -4.03 27.66 -17.98
N PHE A 215 -4.72 26.72 -17.32
CA PHE A 215 -4.65 26.59 -15.86
C PHE A 215 -3.29 26.11 -15.35
N ASN A 216 -2.60 25.26 -16.11
CA ASN A 216 -1.22 24.88 -15.79
C ASN A 216 -0.26 26.08 -15.85
N GLN A 217 -0.56 27.10 -16.66
CA GLN A 217 0.24 28.33 -16.78
C GLN A 217 -0.09 29.38 -15.71
N LEU A 218 -1.30 29.37 -15.14
CA LEU A 218 -1.78 30.39 -14.19
C LEU A 218 -1.18 30.28 -12.78
N THR A 219 -0.56 29.15 -12.46
CA THR A 219 0.16 28.97 -11.18
C THR A 219 1.64 28.81 -11.47
N PRO A 220 2.43 29.91 -11.42
CA PRO A 220 3.87 29.75 -11.43
C PRO A 220 4.27 28.90 -10.23
N PHE A 221 5.21 27.98 -10.43
CA PHE A 221 5.85 27.19 -9.37
C PHE A 221 6.68 28.04 -8.40
N SER A 222 6.54 29.37 -8.44
CA SER A 222 7.09 30.31 -7.48
C SER A 222 6.40 30.16 -6.11
N PHE A 223 6.47 28.97 -5.51
CA PHE A 223 6.43 28.82 -4.06
C PHE A 223 7.51 29.68 -3.38
N ILE A 224 8.47 30.20 -4.15
CA ILE A 224 9.72 30.76 -3.66
C ILE A 224 10.05 32.15 -4.23
N GLN A 225 9.41 32.57 -5.33
CA GLN A 225 9.58 33.92 -5.82
C GLN A 225 8.64 34.84 -5.05
N LYS A 226 9.23 35.78 -4.33
CA LYS A 226 8.53 36.82 -3.58
C LYS A 226 7.64 37.60 -4.55
N GLN A 227 6.33 37.64 -4.30
CA GLN A 227 5.46 38.68 -4.84
C GLN A 227 5.79 40.01 -4.16
#